data_AF-A0A1C2AVH7-F1
#
_entry.id   AF-A0A1C2AVH7-F1
#
_cell.length_a   1.000
_cell.length_b   1.000
_cell.length_c   1.000
_cell.angle_alpha   90.00
_cell.angle_beta   90.00
_cell.angle_gamma   90.00
#
_symmetry.space_group_name_H-M   'P 1'
#
loop_
_entity.id
_entity.type
_entity.pdbx_description
1 polymer ?
#
loop_
_entity_poly.entity_id
_entity_poly.type
_entity_poly.pdbx_seq_one_letter_code
_entity_poly.pdbx_strand_id
1 'polypeptide(L)' 'KSLTLNCGYGKGYSVLDIVKISKKINTKLRINFQPRRKGDVAQIYADTRKFKKILKWKPRYNNINKIIKSAIKWEMSC' A
#
# COMPACT_ATOMS: atom_id res chain seq x y z
N LYS A 1 -26.69 2.20 17.15
CA LYS A 1 -26.31 1.09 16.22
C LYS A 1 -24.87 1.28 15.77
N SER A 2 -24.04 0.25 15.85
CA SER A 2 -22.67 0.26 15.32
C SER A 2 -22.64 -0.09 13.83
N LEU A 3 -21.54 0.28 13.14
CA LEU A 3 -21.38 0.07 11.71
C LEU A 3 -19.99 -0.48 11.39
N THR A 4 -19.94 -1.63 10.71
CA THR A 4 -18.70 -2.24 10.22
C THR A 4 -18.44 -1.84 8.77
N LEU A 5 -17.24 -1.33 8.50
CA LEU A 5 -16.81 -0.84 7.17
C LEU A 5 -15.38 -1.29 6.84
N ASN A 6 -15.15 -1.63 5.59
CA ASN A 6 -13.80 -1.85 5.07
C ASN A 6 -13.07 -0.51 4.92
N CYS A 7 -11.84 -0.44 5.43
CA CYS A 7 -10.97 0.72 5.29
C CYS A 7 -9.77 0.38 4.41
N GLY A 8 -9.46 1.25 3.46
CA GLY A 8 -8.34 1.10 2.54
C GLY A 8 -8.46 2.06 1.37
N TYR A 9 -7.61 1.89 0.36
CA TYR A 9 -7.62 2.75 -0.83
C TYR A 9 -8.50 2.22 -1.97
N GLY A 10 -8.93 0.95 -1.91
CA GLY A 10 -9.72 0.32 -2.98
C GLY A 10 -8.96 0.04 -4.26
N LYS A 11 -7.63 0.10 -4.20
CA LYS A 11 -6.71 -0.18 -5.31
C LYS A 11 -5.57 -1.02 -4.78
N GLY A 12 -5.29 -2.13 -5.46
CA GLY A 12 -4.11 -2.95 -5.22
C GLY A 12 -2.86 -2.36 -5.88
N TYR A 13 -1.71 -2.62 -5.27
CA TYR A 13 -0.39 -2.42 -5.85
C TYR A 13 0.36 -3.74 -5.74
N SER A 14 1.10 -4.11 -6.78
CA SER A 14 1.94 -5.30 -6.73
C SER A 14 3.20 -5.04 -5.90
N VAL A 15 3.84 -6.11 -5.41
CA VAL A 15 5.16 -6.02 -4.77
C VAL A 15 6.17 -5.35 -5.70
N LEU A 16 6.11 -5.65 -6.99
CA LEU A 16 6.99 -5.05 -8.00
C LEU A 16 6.76 -3.54 -8.16
N ASP A 17 5.53 -3.04 -8.03
CA ASP A 17 5.26 -1.60 -8.07
C ASP A 17 5.95 -0.87 -6.91
N ILE A 18 5.84 -1.45 -5.71
CA ILE A 18 6.49 -0.91 -4.50
C ILE A 18 8.01 -0.92 -4.67
N VAL A 19 8.57 -2.06 -5.09
CA VAL A 19 10.02 -2.21 -5.29
C VAL A 19 10.57 -1.24 -6.34
N LYS A 20 9.86 -1.06 -7.46
CA LYS A 20 10.24 -0.07 -8.50
C LYS A 20 10.32 1.35 -7.94
N ILE A 21 9.40 1.74 -7.08
CA ILE A 21 9.40 3.07 -6.45
C ILE A 21 10.55 3.17 -5.44
N SER A 22 10.73 2.17 -4.59
CA SER A 22 11.81 2.14 -3.60
C SER A 22 13.19 2.17 -4.25
N LYS A 23 13.39 1.50 -5.38
CA LYS A 23 14.65 1.49 -6.14
C LYS A 23 15.03 2.86 -6.71
N LYS A 24 14.05 3.73 -6.98
CA LYS A 24 14.30 5.14 -7.38
C LYS A 24 14.84 5.99 -6.22
N ILE A 25 14.60 5.56 -4.98
CA ILE A 25 15.03 6.28 -3.77
C ILE A 25 16.35 5.70 -3.27
N ASN A 26 16.46 4.37 -3.20
CA ASN A 26 17.68 3.66 -2.84
C ASN A 26 18.17 2.81 -4.03
N THR A 27 19.14 3.35 -4.77
CA THR A 27 19.71 2.70 -5.95
C THR A 27 20.47 1.41 -5.61
N LYS A 28 20.94 1.25 -4.38
CA LYS A 28 21.69 0.07 -3.91
C LYS A 28 20.80 -1.11 -3.50
N LEU A 29 19.47 -0.93 -3.46
CA LEU A 29 18.52 -1.98 -3.06
C LEU A 29 18.63 -3.22 -3.95
N ARG A 30 19.05 -4.38 -3.41
CA ARG A 30 19.10 -5.64 -4.16
C ARG A 30 17.74 -6.33 -4.15
N ILE A 31 17.33 -6.91 -5.27
CA ILE A 31 16.03 -7.57 -5.44
C ILE A 31 16.31 -9.02 -5.82
N ASN A 32 15.91 -9.94 -4.95
CA ASN A 32 16.09 -11.38 -5.16
C ASN A 32 14.70 -12.01 -5.24
N PHE A 33 14.36 -12.59 -6.38
CA PHE A 33 13.12 -13.35 -6.52
C PHE A 33 13.24 -14.67 -5.76
N GLN A 34 12.16 -15.07 -5.10
CA GLN A 34 12.09 -16.27 -4.27
C GLN A 34 10.74 -16.97 -4.52
N PRO A 35 10.60 -18.26 -4.16
CA PRO A 35 9.34 -18.97 -4.27
C PRO A 35 8.21 -18.28 -3.50
N ARG A 36 6.96 -18.50 -3.94
CA ARG A 36 5.77 -17.97 -3.27
C ARG A 36 5.70 -18.53 -1.83
N ARG A 37 5.42 -17.65 -0.87
CA ARG A 37 5.17 -18.07 0.51
C ARG A 37 3.85 -18.85 0.57
N LYS A 38 3.89 -20.03 1.19
CA LYS A 38 2.69 -20.87 1.37
C LYS A 38 1.62 -20.09 2.15
N GLY A 39 0.40 -20.06 1.62
CA GLY A 39 -0.74 -19.35 2.21
C GLY A 39 -0.99 -17.94 1.68
N ASP A 40 -0.05 -17.34 0.94
CA ASP A 40 -0.28 -16.03 0.33
C ASP A 40 -1.34 -16.13 -0.76
N VAL A 41 -2.28 -15.19 -0.79
CA VAL A 41 -3.25 -15.02 -1.89
C VAL A 41 -2.65 -14.19 -3.02
N ALA A 42 -3.17 -14.34 -4.25
CA ALA A 42 -2.63 -13.60 -5.40
C ALA A 42 -2.90 -12.08 -5.31
N GLN A 43 -4.08 -11.69 -4.83
CA GLN A 43 -4.50 -10.30 -4.71
C GLN A 43 -5.47 -10.14 -3.53
N ILE A 44 -5.31 -9.07 -2.76
CA ILE A 44 -6.23 -8.68 -1.68
C ILE A 44 -6.23 -7.16 -1.51
N TYR A 45 -7.43 -6.57 -1.47
CA TYR A 45 -7.63 -5.15 -1.20
C TYR A 45 -9.07 -4.88 -0.75
N ALA A 46 -9.28 -3.79 -0.02
CA ALA A 46 -10.57 -3.42 0.55
C ALA A 46 -11.55 -2.88 -0.50
N ASP A 47 -12.79 -3.37 -0.54
CA ASP A 47 -13.89 -2.64 -1.22
C ASP A 47 -14.30 -1.43 -0.38
N THR A 48 -14.09 -0.23 -0.91
CA THR A 48 -14.29 1.05 -0.21
C THR A 48 -15.60 1.76 -0.58
N ARG A 49 -16.46 1.16 -1.42
CA ARG A 49 -17.70 1.78 -1.90
C ARG A 49 -18.61 2.21 -0.75
N LYS A 50 -18.83 1.32 0.23
CA LYS A 50 -19.67 1.58 1.41
C LYS A 50 -19.08 2.67 2.31
N PHE A 51 -17.76 2.62 2.56
CA PHE A 51 -17.04 3.60 3.38
C PHE A 51 -17.17 5.02 2.79
N LYS A 52 -16.90 5.17 1.49
CA LYS A 52 -16.99 6.46 0.78
C LYS A 52 -18.42 7.01 0.74
N LYS A 53 -19.42 6.14 0.51
CA LYS A 53 -20.84 6.55 0.45
C LYS A 53 -21.34 7.09 1.79
N ILE A 54 -21.01 6.39 2.89
CA ILE A 54 -21.55 6.72 4.21
C ILE A 54 -20.80 7.87 4.85
N LEU A 55 -19.46 7.81 4.89
CA LEU A 55 -18.65 8.79 5.60
C LEU A 55 -18.30 10.01 4.74
N LYS A 56 -18.55 9.96 3.42
CA LYS A 56 -18.15 10.99 2.44
C LYS A 56 -16.65 11.35 2.52
N TRP A 57 -15.85 10.46 3.10
CA TRP A 57 -14.43 10.67 3.34
C TRP A 57 -13.61 10.46 2.08
N LYS A 58 -12.62 11.34 1.87
CA LYS A 58 -11.66 11.25 0.76
C LYS A 58 -10.24 11.18 1.32
N PRO A 59 -9.42 10.20 0.89
CA PRO A 59 -8.05 10.08 1.38
C PRO A 59 -7.16 11.22 0.87
N ARG A 60 -6.50 11.95 1.78
CA ARG A 60 -5.51 13.00 1.45
C ARG A 60 -4.22 12.45 0.83
N TYR A 61 -3.84 11.22 1.20
CA TYR A 61 -2.56 10.60 0.82
C TYR A 61 -2.72 9.40 -0.11
N ASN A 62 -3.72 9.39 -0.99
CA ASN A 62 -3.89 8.32 -1.99
C ASN A 62 -2.87 8.43 -3.14
N ASN A 63 -1.58 8.36 -2.82
CA ASN A 63 -0.49 8.35 -3.76
C ASN A 63 0.63 7.47 -3.22
N ILE A 64 0.84 6.32 -3.87
CA ILE A 64 1.79 5.32 -3.39
C ILE A 64 3.23 5.83 -3.32
N ASN A 65 3.63 6.75 -4.22
CA ASN A 65 4.96 7.37 -4.16
C ASN A 65 5.12 8.22 -2.89
N LYS A 66 4.08 8.97 -2.49
CA LYS A 66 4.13 9.77 -1.27
C LYS A 66 4.24 8.89 -0.03
N ILE A 67 3.43 7.82 0.02
CA ILE A 67 3.40 6.85 1.14
C ILE A 67 4.78 6.19 1.32
N ILE A 68 5.37 5.67 0.23
CA ILE A 68 6.68 5.01 0.28
C ILE A 68 7.77 6.00 0.70
N LYS A 69 7.77 7.22 0.13
CA LYS A 69 8.73 8.27 0.50
C LYS A 69 8.64 8.64 1.98
N SER A 70 7.43 8.79 2.53
CA SER A 70 7.27 9.10 3.96
C SER A 70 7.76 7.96 4.85
N ALA A 71 7.48 6.70 4.48
CA ALA A 71 7.93 5.54 5.26
C ALA A 71 9.46 5.43 5.26
N ILE A 72 10.11 5.58 4.10
CA ILE A 72 11.56 5.54 3.99
C ILE A 72 12.22 6.70 4.73
N LYS A 73 11.64 7.91 4.67
CA LYS A 73 12.15 9.08 5.41
C LYS A 73 12.10 8.84 6.92
N TRP A 74 11.01 8.24 7.41
CA TRP A 74 10.88 7.85 8.80
C TRP A 74 11.97 6.85 9.21
N GLU A 75 12.16 5.79 8.42
CA GLU A 75 13.16 4.76 8.71
C GLU A 75 14.59 5.32 8.78
N MET A 76 14.92 6.32 7.97
CA MET A 76 16.24 6.98 7.98
C MET A 76 16.44 7.98 9.12
N SER A 77 15.38 8.34 9.84
CA SER A 77 15.46 9.31 10.95
C SER A 77 15.71 8.66 12.32
N CYS A 78 15.66 7.33 12.37
CA CYS A 78 16.11 6.52 13.50
C CYS A 78 17.61 6.28 13.39
#